data_AF-A0A6V7TN62-F1
#
_entry.id   AF-A0A6V7TN62-F1
#
_cell.length_a   1.000
_cell.length_b   1.000
_cell.length_c   1.000
_cell.angle_alpha   90.00
_cell.angle_beta   90.00
_cell.angle_gamma   90.00
#
_symmetry.space_group_name_H-M   'P 1'
#
loop_
_entity.id
_entity.type
_entity.pdbx_description
1 polymer ?
#
loop_
_entity_poly.entity_id
_entity_poly.type
_entity_poly.pdbx_seq_one_letter_code
_entity_poly.pdbx_strand_id
1 'polypeptide(L)'
;MAPTKRKADTSEDRPSSSISNISSSSKSPTDKQQQQSSPSTTKNSIYKKRGQRFVVEDSTNMEKFIPCAIIKEGELVDLELEGKKNKIVRRILKEAKGNITIYMREGDNDKRIVPFFREASIFSNFHPVTFNVASREFCCNEQFFHYCKAISFGDRAIADKIMQTKSPKSQKLLGRRIEGFDPSLWEPISILAMVIGLMRKFQQNESIRKDLLATGDAELIEASPFDAKWGAGIGANQIIAGEDWEGTNFLGRTLMAVRNQLLSPNEETSEAPPVNSLSSSPITEFATNKELCLATSLINDFGIVLK
;
A
#
# COMPACT_ATOMS: atom_id res chain seq x y z
N MET A 1 -9.82 65.31 1.71
CA MET A 1 -11.05 66.05 1.35
C MET A 1 -12.07 65.05 0.81
N ALA A 2 -13.14 64.80 1.56
CA ALA A 2 -14.41 64.29 1.02
C ALA A 2 -15.14 65.45 0.31
N PRO A 3 -16.15 65.18 -0.54
CA PRO A 3 -17.54 64.94 -0.08
C PRO A 3 -18.26 63.81 -0.88
N THR A 4 -19.03 62.87 -0.29
CA THR A 4 -20.47 62.90 0.13
C THR A 4 -21.41 63.53 -0.92
N LYS A 5 -22.59 63.01 -1.31
CA LYS A 5 -23.71 62.26 -0.67
C LYS A 5 -24.76 62.08 -1.82
N ARG A 6 -25.69 61.12 -1.92
CA ARG A 6 -26.92 60.86 -1.11
C ARG A 6 -27.79 59.82 -1.88
N LYS A 7 -28.30 58.76 -1.22
CA LYS A 7 -29.72 58.47 -0.85
C LYS A 7 -30.64 58.05 -2.01
N ALA A 8 -31.67 57.20 -1.90
CA ALA A 8 -32.38 56.42 -0.87
C ALA A 8 -33.45 55.60 -1.67
N ASP A 9 -33.70 54.31 -1.44
CA ASP A 9 -34.57 53.68 -0.40
C ASP A 9 -35.97 53.31 -0.94
N THR A 10 -36.58 52.32 -0.27
CA THR A 10 -37.98 51.81 -0.33
C THR A 10 -38.34 50.80 -1.42
N SER A 11 -39.20 49.80 -1.20
CA SER A 11 -39.67 49.00 -0.04
C SER A 11 -40.63 47.94 -0.62
N GLU A 12 -40.82 46.82 0.08
CA GLU A 12 -42.09 46.05 0.22
C GLU A 12 -42.68 45.38 -1.07
N ASP A 13 -43.30 44.20 -1.10
CA ASP A 13 -44.08 43.45 -0.12
C ASP A 13 -44.24 41.96 -0.53
N ARG A 14 -44.41 41.10 0.48
CA ARG A 14 -45.04 39.75 0.41
C ARG A 14 -46.55 39.90 0.68
N PRO A 15 -47.47 39.00 0.25
CA PRO A 15 -47.87 37.80 1.03
C PRO A 15 -48.31 36.58 0.15
N SER A 16 -48.10 35.29 0.46
CA SER A 16 -48.73 34.33 1.40
C SER A 16 -50.25 34.08 1.29
N SER A 17 -50.65 32.84 0.94
CA SER A 17 -51.77 31.99 1.47
C SER A 17 -52.03 30.85 0.44
N SER A 18 -52.03 29.54 0.72
CA SER A 18 -52.69 28.67 1.71
C SER A 18 -54.16 28.34 1.40
N ILE A 19 -54.53 27.07 1.68
CA ILE A 19 -55.88 26.45 1.85
C ILE A 19 -56.34 25.59 0.63
N SER A 20 -56.91 24.38 0.71
CA SER A 20 -56.92 23.19 1.61
C SER A 20 -57.97 22.17 1.08
N ASN A 21 -57.71 20.85 1.23
CA ASN A 21 -58.63 19.71 1.51
C ASN A 21 -59.85 19.44 0.55
N ILE A 22 -60.40 18.22 0.34
CA ILE A 22 -61.10 17.31 1.29
C ILE A 22 -61.50 15.97 0.60
N SER A 23 -61.44 14.85 1.37
CA SER A 23 -62.23 13.57 1.38
C SER A 23 -62.16 12.60 0.18
N SER A 24 -62.03 11.26 0.25
CA SER A 24 -62.31 10.12 1.17
C SER A 24 -63.47 9.25 0.68
N SER A 25 -63.25 7.97 0.41
CA SER A 25 -64.16 6.89 0.83
C SER A 25 -63.52 5.50 0.74
N SER A 26 -63.87 4.70 1.73
CA SER A 26 -63.47 3.34 2.09
C SER A 26 -64.16 2.23 1.27
N LYS A 27 -63.51 1.07 1.13
CA LYS A 27 -64.10 -0.29 1.32
C LYS A 27 -63.03 -1.39 1.18
N SER A 28 -62.96 -2.28 2.17
CA SER A 28 -62.35 -3.63 2.15
C SER A 28 -63.50 -4.67 2.17
N PRO A 29 -63.28 -6.01 2.16
CA PRO A 29 -62.15 -6.85 1.69
C PRO A 29 -62.62 -8.05 0.82
N THR A 30 -61.73 -8.76 0.10
CA THR A 30 -61.75 -10.25 -0.02
C THR A 30 -60.51 -10.81 -0.72
N ASP A 31 -60.01 -11.92 -0.17
CA ASP A 31 -58.90 -12.76 -0.62
C ASP A 31 -58.97 -13.25 -2.08
N LYS A 32 -57.81 -13.37 -2.75
CA LYS A 32 -57.27 -14.66 -3.23
C LYS A 32 -55.87 -14.52 -3.84
N GLN A 33 -55.06 -15.51 -3.52
CA GLN A 33 -53.70 -15.82 -3.93
C GLN A 33 -53.44 -15.69 -5.45
N GLN A 34 -52.27 -15.19 -5.84
CA GLN A 34 -51.22 -15.94 -6.55
C GLN A 34 -50.11 -15.00 -7.03
N GLN A 35 -48.89 -15.26 -6.55
CA GLN A 35 -47.65 -14.75 -7.13
C GLN A 35 -47.44 -15.39 -8.52
N GLN A 36 -47.23 -14.58 -9.55
CA GLN A 36 -46.51 -15.00 -10.75
C GLN A 36 -45.53 -13.90 -11.17
N SER A 37 -44.26 -14.18 -10.91
CA SER A 37 -43.09 -13.59 -11.54
C SER A 37 -42.89 -14.18 -12.94
N SER A 38 -42.46 -13.37 -13.90
CA SER A 38 -41.68 -13.83 -15.07
C SER A 38 -40.88 -12.66 -15.69
N PRO A 39 -39.78 -12.95 -16.42
CA PRO A 39 -38.52 -12.21 -16.30
C PRO A 39 -38.13 -11.40 -17.56
N SER A 40 -37.24 -10.40 -17.39
CA SER A 40 -36.47 -9.85 -18.51
C SER A 40 -35.00 -9.57 -18.15
N THR A 41 -34.18 -10.59 -18.39
CA THR A 41 -32.89 -10.61 -19.12
C THR A 41 -31.93 -9.41 -18.97
N THR A 42 -30.92 -9.53 -18.10
CA THR A 42 -29.49 -9.86 -18.37
C THR A 42 -28.60 -8.70 -18.83
N LYS A 43 -27.86 -8.10 -17.87
CA LYS A 43 -26.53 -7.54 -18.11
C LYS A 43 -25.48 -8.60 -17.79
N ASN A 44 -24.52 -8.77 -18.69
CA ASN A 44 -23.49 -9.81 -18.73
C ASN A 44 -22.83 -10.09 -17.37
N SER A 45 -23.14 -11.26 -16.79
CA SER A 45 -22.39 -11.87 -15.70
C SER A 45 -21.22 -12.64 -16.31
N ILE A 46 -20.00 -12.12 -16.16
CA ILE A 46 -18.74 -12.70 -16.68
C ILE A 46 -18.33 -13.95 -15.86
N TYR A 47 -19.11 -14.34 -14.84
CA TYR A 47 -18.78 -15.47 -13.97
C TYR A 47 -19.88 -16.53 -14.03
N LYS A 48 -19.56 -17.73 -14.53
CA LYS A 48 -20.46 -18.88 -14.48
C LYS A 48 -20.26 -19.65 -13.17
N LYS A 49 -21.34 -19.78 -12.40
CA LYS A 49 -21.35 -20.40 -11.07
C LYS A 49 -21.69 -21.89 -11.16
N ARG A 50 -20.76 -22.78 -10.79
CA ARG A 50 -21.06 -24.18 -10.39
C ARG A 50 -19.91 -24.67 -9.49
N GLY A 51 -20.20 -24.86 -8.19
CA GLY A 51 -19.24 -25.33 -7.16
C GLY A 51 -17.96 -24.49 -7.09
N GLN A 52 -17.98 -23.40 -6.31
CA GLN A 52 -17.06 -22.24 -6.33
C GLN A 52 -15.66 -22.48 -6.94
N ARG A 53 -15.58 -22.30 -8.26
CA ARG A 53 -14.35 -22.32 -9.07
C ARG A 53 -14.34 -21.01 -9.84
N PHE A 54 -13.27 -20.22 -9.72
CA PHE A 54 -13.16 -18.93 -10.40
C PHE A 54 -12.15 -19.04 -11.54
N VAL A 55 -12.58 -18.66 -12.74
CA VAL A 55 -11.74 -18.58 -13.94
C VAL A 55 -11.38 -17.12 -14.15
N VAL A 56 -10.08 -16.81 -14.23
CA VAL A 56 -9.58 -15.45 -14.45
C VAL A 56 -9.17 -15.30 -15.92
N GLU A 57 -9.92 -14.47 -16.67
CA GLU A 57 -9.74 -14.24 -18.12
C GLU A 57 -8.56 -13.29 -18.46
N ASP A 58 -8.05 -12.50 -17.50
CA ASP A 58 -6.99 -11.51 -17.74
C ASP A 58 -5.92 -11.55 -16.63
N SER A 59 -4.73 -11.99 -16.98
CA SER A 59 -3.58 -12.17 -16.07
C SER A 59 -2.79 -10.89 -15.78
N THR A 60 -3.16 -9.76 -16.40
CA THR A 60 -2.35 -8.52 -16.39
C THR A 60 -2.85 -7.43 -15.44
N ASN A 61 -4.08 -7.57 -14.91
CA ASN A 61 -4.72 -6.52 -14.10
C ASN A 61 -5.14 -7.03 -12.71
N MET A 62 -4.40 -6.63 -11.67
CA MET A 62 -4.57 -7.19 -10.32
C MET A 62 -5.84 -6.74 -9.58
N GLU A 63 -6.53 -5.66 -9.98
CA GLU A 63 -7.86 -5.37 -9.42
C GLU A 63 -8.91 -6.42 -9.81
N LYS A 64 -8.65 -7.18 -10.89
CA LYS A 64 -9.50 -8.28 -11.36
C LYS A 64 -9.03 -9.65 -10.88
N PHE A 65 -7.86 -9.74 -10.24
CA PHE A 65 -7.34 -11.00 -9.72
C PHE A 65 -7.98 -11.27 -8.36
N ILE A 66 -9.26 -11.65 -8.45
CA ILE A 66 -10.25 -11.68 -7.37
C ILE A 66 -10.48 -10.26 -6.83
N PRO A 67 -11.67 -9.67 -7.01
CA PRO A 67 -12.05 -8.54 -6.17
C PRO A 67 -11.88 -9.03 -4.72
N CYS A 68 -11.08 -8.34 -3.90
CA CYS A 68 -10.97 -8.58 -2.45
C CYS A 68 -12.35 -8.77 -1.78
N ALA A 69 -13.43 -8.38 -2.44
CA ALA A 69 -14.84 -8.53 -2.09
C ALA A 69 -15.49 -9.94 -2.25
N ILE A 70 -14.90 -10.93 -2.94
CA ILE A 70 -15.63 -12.20 -3.25
C ILE A 70 -15.29 -13.38 -2.32
N ILE A 71 -14.09 -13.46 -1.76
CA ILE A 71 -13.70 -14.56 -0.87
C ILE A 71 -14.09 -14.22 0.57
N LYS A 72 -14.94 -15.04 1.20
CA LYS A 72 -15.27 -14.89 2.61
C LYS A 72 -14.11 -15.36 3.48
N GLU A 73 -14.03 -14.80 4.68
CA GLU A 73 -13.06 -15.23 5.69
C GLU A 73 -13.18 -16.74 5.94
N GLY A 74 -12.05 -17.44 5.89
CA GLY A 74 -12.00 -18.90 6.07
C GLY A 74 -12.47 -19.74 4.87
N GLU A 75 -12.89 -19.14 3.76
CA GLU A 75 -13.20 -19.89 2.53
C GLU A 75 -11.92 -20.27 1.80
N LEU A 76 -11.82 -21.57 1.46
CA LEU A 76 -10.86 -22.10 0.51
C LEU A 76 -11.45 -21.96 -0.89
N VAL A 77 -10.73 -21.26 -1.76
CA VAL A 77 -11.17 -21.05 -3.15
C VAL A 77 -10.14 -21.62 -4.11
N ASP A 78 -10.61 -22.39 -5.07
CA ASP A 78 -9.82 -22.87 -6.20
C ASP A 78 -9.78 -21.80 -7.30
N LEU A 79 -8.58 -21.26 -7.55
CA LEU A 79 -8.34 -20.40 -8.70
C LEU A 79 -7.79 -21.20 -9.88
N GLU A 80 -8.37 -20.99 -11.06
CA GLU A 80 -7.80 -21.43 -12.32
C GLU A 80 -7.34 -20.24 -13.17
N LEU A 81 -6.07 -20.28 -13.55
CA LEU A 81 -5.48 -19.37 -14.53
C LEU A 81 -5.70 -19.92 -15.94
N GLU A 82 -6.46 -19.20 -16.76
CA GLU A 82 -6.67 -19.59 -18.15
C GLU A 82 -5.40 -19.32 -18.98
N GLY A 83 -4.94 -20.30 -19.78
CA GLY A 83 -3.86 -20.11 -20.76
C GLY A 83 -2.55 -20.87 -20.53
N LYS A 84 -2.34 -21.59 -19.42
CA LYS A 84 -1.22 -22.54 -19.27
C LYS A 84 -1.74 -23.98 -19.27
N LYS A 85 -1.14 -24.86 -20.09
CA LYS A 85 -1.51 -26.29 -20.24
C LYS A 85 -1.48 -27.10 -18.93
N ASN A 86 -0.92 -26.54 -17.85
CA ASN A 86 -0.94 -27.12 -16.51
C ASN A 86 -1.90 -26.33 -15.63
N LYS A 87 -3.03 -26.96 -15.28
CA LYS A 87 -3.99 -26.45 -14.29
C LYS A 87 -3.27 -26.31 -12.95
N ILE A 88 -2.98 -25.08 -12.53
CA ILE A 88 -2.56 -24.83 -11.15
C ILE A 88 -3.81 -24.44 -10.38
N VAL A 89 -4.42 -25.42 -9.71
CA VAL A 89 -5.46 -25.21 -8.71
C VAL A 89 -4.74 -24.74 -7.45
N ARG A 90 -4.95 -23.48 -7.06
CA ARG A 90 -4.40 -22.95 -5.81
C ARG A 90 -5.55 -22.77 -4.84
N ARG A 91 -5.61 -23.57 -3.77
CA ARG A 91 -6.39 -23.22 -2.57
C ARG A 91 -5.88 -21.87 -2.09
N ILE A 92 -6.74 -20.90 -1.91
CA ILE A 92 -6.38 -19.66 -1.19
C ILE A 92 -7.22 -19.63 0.07
N LEU A 93 -6.55 -19.66 1.22
CA LEU A 93 -7.19 -19.33 2.49
C LEU A 93 -7.00 -17.83 2.71
N LYS A 94 -8.11 -17.08 2.75
CA LYS A 94 -8.12 -15.66 3.10
C LYS A 94 -8.37 -15.53 4.60
N GLU A 95 -7.33 -15.17 5.34
CA GLU A 95 -7.48 -14.64 6.70
C GLU A 95 -7.55 -13.12 6.59
N ALA A 96 -8.74 -12.56 6.81
CA ALA A 96 -8.94 -11.12 6.83
C ALA A 96 -8.67 -10.60 8.24
N LYS A 97 -7.44 -10.16 8.51
CA LYS A 97 -7.14 -9.44 9.76
C LYS A 97 -7.20 -7.95 9.50
N GLY A 98 -8.36 -7.35 9.74
CA GLY A 98 -8.60 -5.95 9.39
C GLY A 98 -8.58 -5.74 7.88
N ASN A 99 -7.69 -4.87 7.38
CA ASN A 99 -7.61 -4.54 5.95
C ASN A 99 -6.65 -5.43 5.15
N ILE A 100 -6.05 -6.44 5.77
CA ILE A 100 -5.04 -7.30 5.13
C ILE A 100 -5.66 -8.61 4.69
N THR A 101 -5.22 -9.08 3.52
CA THR A 101 -5.47 -10.44 3.06
C THR A 101 -4.18 -11.23 3.09
N ILE A 102 -4.14 -12.25 3.94
CA ILE A 102 -3.08 -13.27 3.97
C ILE A 102 -3.50 -14.41 3.05
N TYR A 103 -2.57 -14.90 2.24
CA TYR A 103 -2.77 -16.04 1.36
C TYR A 103 -1.99 -17.24 1.90
N MET A 104 -2.64 -18.40 1.90
CA MET A 104 -2.00 -19.72 2.03
C MET A 104 -2.38 -20.55 0.83
N ARG A 105 -1.41 -21.19 0.15
CA ARG A 105 -1.70 -22.07 -0.99
C ARG A 105 -1.25 -23.49 -0.81
N GLU A 106 -2.03 -24.41 -1.39
CA GLU A 106 -1.65 -25.81 -1.47
C GLU A 106 -0.35 -25.93 -2.28
N GLY A 107 0.70 -26.48 -1.67
CA GLY A 107 2.06 -26.53 -2.23
C GLY A 107 3.03 -25.47 -1.70
N ASP A 108 2.57 -24.45 -0.96
CA ASP A 108 3.43 -23.39 -0.38
C ASP A 108 4.14 -23.85 0.93
N ASN A 109 4.26 -25.15 1.21
CA ASN A 109 4.81 -25.69 2.47
C ASN A 109 4.20 -25.05 3.74
N ASP A 110 2.88 -24.81 3.73
CA ASP A 110 2.14 -24.11 4.79
C ASP A 110 2.60 -22.66 5.07
N LYS A 111 3.35 -22.04 4.15
CA LYS A 111 3.79 -20.65 4.30
C LYS A 111 2.65 -19.68 4.01
N ARG A 112 2.54 -18.68 4.89
CA ARG A 112 1.65 -17.52 4.74
C ARG A 112 2.36 -16.44 3.94
N ILE A 113 1.70 -15.87 2.94
CA ILE A 113 2.25 -14.75 2.15
C ILE A 113 1.26 -13.59 2.05
N VAL A 114 1.81 -12.39 1.88
CA VAL A 114 1.07 -11.16 1.57
C VAL A 114 1.76 -10.49 0.39
N PRO A 115 1.38 -10.81 -0.86
CA PRO A 115 1.84 -10.08 -2.02
C PRO A 115 1.18 -8.70 -2.05
N PHE A 116 1.96 -7.67 -2.37
CA PHE A 116 1.49 -6.31 -2.51
C PHE A 116 2.18 -5.60 -3.67
N PHE A 117 1.49 -4.64 -4.29
CA PHE A 117 2.05 -3.81 -5.34
C PHE A 117 1.20 -2.54 -5.46
N ARG A 118 1.84 -1.39 -5.77
CA ARG A 118 1.21 -0.07 -5.96
C ARG A 118 0.61 0.57 -4.69
N GLU A 119 0.19 1.83 -4.84
CA GLU A 119 -0.27 2.75 -3.81
C GLU A 119 -1.47 2.29 -2.96
N ALA A 120 -2.30 1.39 -3.48
CA ALA A 120 -3.46 0.86 -2.75
C ALA A 120 -3.04 0.00 -1.53
N SER A 121 -1.85 -0.59 -1.56
CA SER A 121 -1.34 -1.38 -0.43
C SER A 121 -0.63 -0.49 0.58
N ILE A 122 -0.99 -0.61 1.86
CA ILE A 122 -0.30 0.05 2.97
C ILE A 122 1.18 -0.34 3.06
N PHE A 123 1.60 -1.46 2.48
CA PHE A 123 2.98 -1.93 2.48
C PHE A 123 3.82 -1.24 1.41
N SER A 124 3.19 -0.67 0.37
CA SER A 124 3.91 0.00 -0.70
C SER A 124 4.51 1.34 -0.24
N ASN A 125 5.67 1.69 -0.80
CA ASN A 125 6.26 3.03 -0.64
C ASN A 125 5.40 4.13 -1.25
N PHE A 126 4.57 3.77 -2.22
CA PHE A 126 3.67 4.67 -2.93
C PHE A 126 2.38 4.96 -2.15
N HIS A 127 2.14 4.24 -1.05
CA HIS A 127 0.95 4.44 -0.23
C HIS A 127 0.91 5.86 0.34
N PRO A 128 -0.16 6.63 0.09
CA PRO A 128 -0.27 8.00 0.60
C PRO A 128 -0.52 7.97 2.11
N VAL A 129 0.52 8.29 2.88
CA VAL A 129 0.45 8.43 4.33
C VAL A 129 1.51 9.41 4.80
N THR A 130 1.13 10.35 5.64
CA THR A 130 2.04 11.35 6.18
C THR A 130 2.84 10.82 7.36
N PHE A 131 4.13 11.17 7.42
CA PHE A 131 4.96 10.96 8.60
C PHE A 131 6.10 11.98 8.63
N ASN A 132 6.66 12.20 9.82
CA ASN A 132 7.72 13.17 10.06
C ASN A 132 9.08 12.49 10.26
N VAL A 133 10.14 13.07 9.71
CA VAL A 133 11.54 12.73 10.01
C VAL A 133 12.30 14.02 10.24
N ALA A 134 12.94 14.17 11.41
CA ALA A 134 13.65 15.40 11.81
C ALA A 134 12.84 16.69 11.55
N SER A 135 11.59 16.70 12.00
CA SER A 135 10.64 17.82 11.85
C SER A 135 10.22 18.16 10.41
N ARG A 136 10.55 17.31 9.43
CA ARG A 136 10.07 17.41 8.05
C ARG A 136 8.99 16.38 7.77
N GLU A 137 7.85 16.83 7.28
CA GLU A 137 6.74 15.97 6.88
C GLU A 137 6.93 15.45 5.44
N PHE A 138 6.68 14.16 5.25
CA PHE A 138 6.66 13.48 3.95
C PHE A 138 5.27 12.89 3.71
N CYS A 139 4.77 12.93 2.48
CA CYS A 139 3.42 12.45 2.13
C CYS A 139 3.33 10.95 1.80
N CYS A 140 4.47 10.30 1.64
CA CYS A 140 4.62 8.85 1.45
C CYS A 140 6.10 8.49 1.61
N ASN A 141 6.40 7.18 1.67
CA ASN A 141 7.78 6.73 1.82
C ASN A 141 8.64 7.01 0.56
N GLU A 142 8.02 7.01 -0.62
CA GLU A 142 8.71 7.32 -1.88
C GLU A 142 9.27 8.76 -1.88
N GLN A 143 8.55 9.73 -1.28
CA GLN A 143 9.01 11.11 -1.17
C GLN A 143 10.25 11.19 -0.28
N PHE A 144 10.19 10.54 0.87
CA PHE A 144 11.31 10.47 1.81
C PHE A 144 12.53 9.83 1.16
N PHE A 145 12.35 8.66 0.53
CA PHE A 145 13.43 7.90 -0.10
C PHE A 145 14.18 8.72 -1.15
N HIS A 146 13.46 9.40 -2.04
CA HIS A 146 14.09 10.22 -3.08
C HIS A 146 14.61 11.56 -2.57
N TYR A 147 14.00 12.14 -1.53
CA TYR A 147 14.56 13.30 -0.84
C TYR A 147 15.92 12.96 -0.22
N CYS A 148 16.00 11.85 0.53
CA CYS A 148 17.25 11.35 1.10
C CYS A 148 18.30 11.14 0.02
N LYS A 149 17.92 10.53 -1.10
CA LYS A 149 18.80 10.36 -2.26
C LYS A 149 19.38 11.69 -2.73
N ALA A 150 18.54 12.71 -2.92
CA ALA A 150 18.98 14.00 -3.41
C ALA A 150 19.93 14.69 -2.40
N ILE A 151 19.60 14.65 -1.11
CA ILE A 151 20.45 15.21 -0.05
C ILE A 151 21.81 14.50 0.04
N SER A 152 21.85 13.17 -0.09
CA SER A 152 23.10 12.39 -0.04
C SER A 152 24.08 12.71 -1.17
N PHE A 153 23.60 13.22 -2.31
CA PHE A 153 24.43 13.67 -3.43
C PHE A 153 24.51 15.20 -3.56
N GLY A 154 24.04 15.95 -2.55
CA GLY A 154 24.13 17.41 -2.52
C GLY A 154 23.17 18.16 -3.47
N ASP A 155 22.28 17.46 -4.17
CA ASP A 155 21.34 18.05 -5.13
C ASP A 155 20.10 18.64 -4.45
N ARG A 156 20.30 19.79 -3.80
CA ARG A 156 19.22 20.50 -3.08
C ARG A 156 18.10 20.96 -4.00
N ALA A 157 18.40 21.29 -5.26
CA ALA A 157 17.40 21.74 -6.21
C ALA A 157 16.41 20.61 -6.59
N ILE A 158 16.89 19.38 -6.77
CA ILE A 158 16.01 18.22 -6.94
C ILE A 158 15.30 17.86 -5.63
N ALA A 159 15.97 17.96 -4.48
CA ALA A 159 15.34 17.73 -3.18
C ALA A 159 14.11 18.65 -2.96
N ASP A 160 14.22 19.94 -3.27
CA ASP A 160 13.12 20.90 -3.15
C ASP A 160 11.96 20.55 -4.11
N LYS A 161 12.26 20.16 -5.35
CA LYS A 161 11.25 19.71 -6.31
C LYS A 161 10.53 18.45 -5.83
N ILE A 162 11.25 17.52 -5.22
CA ILE A 162 10.66 16.30 -4.62
C ILE A 162 9.70 16.67 -3.48
N MET A 163 10.08 17.64 -2.64
CA MET A 163 9.23 18.11 -1.53
C MET A 163 7.95 18.81 -2.01
N GLN A 164 7.99 19.46 -3.18
CA GLN A 164 6.84 20.17 -3.77
C GLN A 164 5.80 19.26 -4.42
N THR A 165 6.13 17.99 -4.72
CA THR A 165 5.19 17.06 -5.37
C THR A 165 4.61 16.04 -4.39
N LYS A 166 3.31 15.76 -4.52
CA LYS A 166 2.61 14.70 -3.77
C LYS A 166 2.45 13.39 -4.57
N SER A 167 2.95 13.34 -5.81
CA SER A 167 2.86 12.17 -6.68
C SER A 167 4.09 11.28 -6.51
N PRO A 168 3.96 10.04 -5.99
CA PRO A 168 5.07 9.10 -5.86
C PRO A 168 5.79 8.83 -7.20
N LYS A 169 5.02 8.76 -8.29
CA LYS A 169 5.58 8.59 -9.66
C LYS A 169 6.48 9.77 -10.05
N SER A 170 6.06 11.00 -9.73
CA SER A 170 6.83 12.21 -10.01
C SER A 170 8.08 12.30 -9.13
N GLN A 171 7.99 11.91 -7.85
CA GLN A 171 9.13 11.83 -6.92
C GLN A 171 10.17 10.83 -7.44
N LYS A 172 9.74 9.64 -7.87
CA LYS A 172 10.60 8.63 -8.49
C LYS A 172 11.28 9.13 -9.76
N LEU A 173 10.55 9.85 -10.61
CA LEU A 173 11.10 10.43 -11.84
C LEU A 173 12.16 11.49 -11.54
N LEU A 174 11.91 12.36 -10.55
CA LEU A 174 12.88 13.36 -10.10
C LEU A 174 14.14 12.70 -9.51
N GLY A 175 13.97 11.64 -8.73
CA GLY A 175 15.09 10.88 -8.17
C GLY A 175 15.98 10.16 -9.18
N ARG A 176 15.55 10.04 -10.45
CA ARG A 176 16.38 9.58 -11.57
C ARG A 176 17.23 10.69 -12.20
N ARG A 177 16.98 11.95 -11.85
CA ARG A 177 17.64 13.15 -12.39
C ARG A 177 18.61 13.81 -11.41
N ILE A 178 18.88 13.16 -10.27
CA ILE A 178 19.82 13.66 -9.27
C ILE A 178 21.22 13.72 -9.87
N GLU A 179 21.84 14.88 -9.80
CA GLU A 179 23.21 15.10 -10.26
C GLU A 179 24.22 14.42 -9.31
N GLY A 180 25.35 13.96 -9.85
CA GLY A 180 26.40 13.31 -9.05
C GLY A 180 26.02 11.94 -8.49
N PHE A 181 24.92 11.33 -8.94
CA PHE A 181 24.46 10.03 -8.47
C PHE A 181 25.47 8.90 -8.75
N ASP A 182 25.92 8.25 -7.69
CA ASP A 182 26.72 7.03 -7.74
C ASP A 182 25.92 5.86 -7.13
N PRO A 183 25.57 4.83 -7.92
CA PRO A 183 24.87 3.65 -7.43
C PRO A 183 25.60 2.94 -6.27
N SER A 184 26.94 2.87 -6.30
CA SER A 184 27.74 2.17 -5.30
C SER A 184 27.70 2.86 -3.94
N LEU A 185 27.72 4.19 -3.92
CA LEU A 185 27.55 4.99 -2.71
C LEU A 185 26.09 4.96 -2.23
N TRP A 186 25.13 4.95 -3.16
CA TRP A 186 23.72 4.93 -2.80
C TRP A 186 23.24 3.60 -2.27
N GLU A 187 23.78 2.47 -2.74
CA GLU A 187 23.37 1.11 -2.39
C GLU A 187 23.14 0.95 -0.87
N PRO A 188 24.12 1.21 0.01
CA PRO A 188 23.91 1.06 1.44
C PRO A 188 23.09 2.18 2.09
N ILE A 189 23.23 3.42 1.62
CA ILE A 189 22.46 4.57 2.10
C ILE A 189 20.97 4.33 1.83
N SER A 190 20.63 3.68 0.72
CA SER A 190 19.26 3.39 0.32
C SER A 190 18.56 2.42 1.27
N ILE A 191 19.30 1.46 1.85
CA ILE A 191 18.75 0.53 2.85
C ILE A 191 18.45 1.28 4.13
N LEU A 192 19.38 2.12 4.59
CA LEU A 192 19.16 2.96 5.76
C LEU A 192 17.97 3.91 5.54
N ALA A 193 17.87 4.56 4.37
CA ALA A 193 16.73 5.39 4.01
C ALA A 193 15.42 4.59 4.03
N MET A 194 15.41 3.37 3.49
CA MET A 194 14.22 2.53 3.48
C MET A 194 13.80 2.16 4.91
N VAL A 195 14.75 1.74 5.75
CA VAL A 195 14.52 1.38 7.14
C VAL A 195 13.93 2.56 7.92
N ILE A 196 14.57 3.74 7.88
CA ILE A 196 14.09 4.93 8.58
C ILE A 196 12.68 5.26 8.11
N GLY A 197 12.47 5.34 6.80
CA GLY A 197 11.19 5.74 6.23
C GLY A 197 10.05 4.80 6.61
N LEU A 198 10.27 3.48 6.53
CA LEU A 198 9.29 2.50 6.96
C LEU A 198 9.07 2.49 8.46
N MET A 199 10.14 2.58 9.28
CA MET A 199 10.02 2.69 10.73
C MET A 199 9.13 3.89 11.10
N ARG A 200 9.40 5.08 10.57
CA ARG A 200 8.63 6.29 10.89
C ARG A 200 7.20 6.23 10.36
N LYS A 201 7.02 5.73 9.13
CA LYS A 201 5.70 5.49 8.53
C LYS A 201 4.82 4.65 9.46
N PHE A 202 5.30 3.49 9.91
CA PHE A 202 4.50 2.60 10.74
C PHE A 202 4.46 3.01 12.22
N GLN A 203 5.52 3.62 12.78
CA GLN A 203 5.49 4.11 14.16
C GLN A 203 4.44 5.22 14.37
N GLN A 204 4.36 6.16 13.43
CA GLN A 204 3.51 7.36 13.55
C GLN A 204 2.07 7.13 13.11
N ASN A 205 1.77 6.03 12.41
CA ASN A 205 0.44 5.73 11.89
C ASN A 205 -0.10 4.44 12.50
N GLU A 206 -0.82 4.57 13.62
CA GLU A 206 -1.25 3.43 14.44
C GLU A 206 -2.11 2.42 13.68
N SER A 207 -3.00 2.86 12.79
CA SER A 207 -3.88 1.96 12.01
C SER A 207 -3.05 1.03 11.12
N ILE A 208 -2.19 1.59 10.27
CA ILE A 208 -1.36 0.77 9.37
C ILE A 208 -0.28 0.00 10.13
N ARG A 209 0.11 0.45 11.33
CA ARG A 209 0.97 -0.31 12.25
C ARG A 209 0.29 -1.59 12.69
N LYS A 210 -0.96 -1.50 13.17
CA LYS A 210 -1.76 -2.66 13.58
C LYS A 210 -1.90 -3.65 12.44
N ASP A 211 -2.16 -3.14 11.24
CA ASP A 211 -2.19 -3.94 10.03
C ASP A 211 -0.83 -4.64 9.81
N LEU A 212 0.30 -3.92 9.76
CA LEU A 212 1.63 -4.55 9.62
C LEU A 212 1.90 -5.65 10.66
N LEU A 213 1.56 -5.42 11.93
CA LEU A 213 1.72 -6.41 12.98
C LEU A 213 0.78 -7.61 12.80
N ALA A 214 -0.44 -7.40 12.31
CA ALA A 214 -1.42 -8.46 12.06
C ALA A 214 -0.97 -9.45 10.97
N THR A 215 -0.01 -9.08 10.12
CA THR A 215 0.60 -10.00 9.15
C THR A 215 1.32 -11.18 9.82
N GLY A 216 1.63 -11.10 11.11
CA GLY A 216 2.20 -12.22 11.88
C GLY A 216 3.55 -12.65 11.34
N ASP A 217 3.69 -13.94 11.01
CA ASP A 217 4.90 -14.49 10.37
C ASP A 217 4.83 -14.51 8.84
N ALA A 218 3.75 -13.97 8.24
CA ALA A 218 3.55 -14.03 6.81
C ALA A 218 4.67 -13.31 6.06
N GLU A 219 5.09 -13.88 4.94
CA GLU A 219 6.09 -13.29 4.06
C GLU A 219 5.48 -12.13 3.28
N LEU A 220 6.01 -10.93 3.47
CA LEU A 220 5.58 -9.75 2.73
C LEU A 220 6.35 -9.67 1.42
N ILE A 221 5.64 -9.56 0.30
CA ILE A 221 6.25 -9.65 -1.04
C ILE A 221 5.83 -8.48 -1.91
N GLU A 222 6.76 -7.58 -2.24
CA GLU A 222 6.52 -6.52 -3.23
C GLU A 222 6.51 -7.16 -4.62
N ALA A 223 5.32 -7.49 -5.09
CA ALA A 223 5.06 -8.21 -6.34
C ALA A 223 5.08 -7.27 -7.56
N SER A 224 6.16 -6.49 -7.65
CA SER A 224 6.43 -5.59 -8.77
C SER A 224 7.17 -6.33 -9.88
N PRO A 225 6.59 -6.45 -11.09
CA PRO A 225 7.27 -7.05 -12.24
C PRO A 225 8.32 -6.11 -12.88
N PHE A 226 8.47 -4.90 -12.35
CA PHE A 226 9.34 -3.85 -12.93
C PHE A 226 10.51 -3.49 -12.01
N ASP A 227 10.61 -4.12 -10.85
CA ASP A 227 11.63 -3.82 -9.84
C ASP A 227 12.19 -5.12 -9.24
N ALA A 228 13.32 -5.55 -9.77
CA ALA A 228 14.03 -6.74 -9.30
C ALA A 228 14.89 -6.48 -8.05
N LYS A 229 15.09 -5.21 -7.66
CA LYS A 229 15.90 -4.85 -6.48
C LYS A 229 15.04 -4.71 -5.23
N TRP A 230 13.95 -3.97 -5.30
CA TRP A 230 13.07 -3.77 -4.16
C TRP A 230 11.90 -4.75 -4.16
N GLY A 231 11.48 -5.22 -5.34
CA GLY A 231 10.43 -6.21 -5.52
C GLY A 231 10.95 -7.59 -5.90
N ALA A 232 10.00 -8.50 -6.08
CA ALA A 232 10.24 -9.88 -6.49
C ALA A 232 10.56 -10.03 -8.00
N GLY A 233 10.55 -8.95 -8.78
CA GLY A 233 10.77 -9.00 -10.24
C GLY A 233 9.62 -9.64 -11.03
N ILE A 234 8.59 -10.16 -10.36
CA ILE A 234 7.44 -10.82 -10.97
C ILE A 234 6.13 -10.32 -10.35
N GLY A 235 5.03 -10.50 -11.07
CA GLY A 235 3.70 -10.10 -10.61
C GLY A 235 3.12 -11.05 -9.55
N ALA A 236 2.13 -10.57 -8.77
CA ALA A 236 1.55 -11.33 -7.65
C ALA A 236 0.96 -12.69 -8.06
N ASN A 237 0.47 -12.80 -9.30
CA ASN A 237 -0.05 -14.04 -9.87
C ASN A 237 1.04 -15.12 -10.06
N GLN A 238 2.30 -14.73 -10.14
CA GLN A 238 3.45 -15.61 -10.37
C GLN A 238 4.21 -15.95 -9.10
N ILE A 239 4.01 -15.21 -8.00
CA ILE A 239 4.63 -15.50 -6.70
C ILE A 239 4.28 -16.93 -6.28
N ILE A 240 5.27 -17.72 -5.87
CA ILE A 240 5.12 -19.02 -5.19
C ILE A 240 5.88 -18.93 -3.87
N ALA A 241 5.27 -19.33 -2.75
CA ALA A 241 5.89 -19.10 -1.45
C ALA A 241 7.07 -20.04 -1.25
N GLY A 242 8.18 -19.51 -0.72
CA GLY A 242 9.38 -20.31 -0.49
C GLY A 242 10.15 -20.71 -1.76
N GLU A 243 9.77 -20.20 -2.93
CA GLU A 243 10.60 -20.25 -4.13
C GLU A 243 11.43 -18.97 -4.25
N ASP A 244 12.56 -19.06 -4.94
CA ASP A 244 13.31 -17.90 -5.38
C ASP A 244 12.58 -17.19 -6.52
N TRP A 245 12.59 -15.86 -6.50
CA TRP A 245 12.05 -15.03 -7.58
C TRP A 245 13.18 -14.32 -8.32
N GLU A 246 12.89 -13.77 -9.50
CA GLU A 246 13.88 -13.03 -10.30
C GLU A 246 14.42 -11.81 -9.56
N GLY A 247 13.60 -11.22 -8.69
CA GLY A 247 13.97 -10.10 -7.83
C GLY A 247 14.17 -10.49 -6.38
N THR A 248 14.86 -9.63 -5.65
CA THR A 248 15.35 -9.91 -4.30
C THR A 248 14.33 -9.61 -3.20
N ASN A 249 13.23 -8.92 -3.52
CA ASN A 249 12.16 -8.54 -2.58
C ASN A 249 12.67 -7.79 -1.33
N PHE A 250 13.65 -6.88 -1.50
CA PHE A 250 14.22 -6.15 -0.36
C PHE A 250 13.19 -5.34 0.40
N LEU A 251 12.16 -4.78 -0.28
CA LEU A 251 11.11 -4.01 0.41
C LEU A 251 10.32 -4.91 1.35
N GLY A 252 9.90 -6.08 0.88
CA GLY A 252 9.22 -7.08 1.69
C GLY A 252 10.05 -7.51 2.92
N ARG A 253 11.34 -7.82 2.70
CA ARG A 253 12.27 -8.18 3.78
C ARG A 253 12.49 -7.04 4.78
N THR A 254 12.62 -5.81 4.31
CA THR A 254 12.74 -4.62 5.17
C THR A 254 11.48 -4.41 6.01
N LEU A 255 10.29 -4.58 5.42
CA LEU A 255 9.01 -4.49 6.16
C LEU A 255 8.91 -5.55 7.25
N MET A 256 9.34 -6.79 6.98
CA MET A 256 9.37 -7.86 7.99
C MET A 256 10.37 -7.56 9.12
N ALA A 257 11.52 -6.98 8.80
CA ALA A 257 12.50 -6.53 9.78
C ALA A 257 11.92 -5.40 10.66
N VAL A 258 11.26 -4.41 10.05
CA VAL A 258 10.53 -3.32 10.74
C VAL A 258 9.41 -3.88 11.62
N ARG A 259 8.62 -4.84 11.13
CA ARG A 259 7.57 -5.53 11.90
C ARG A 259 8.13 -6.15 13.16
N ASN A 260 9.23 -6.90 13.05
CA ASN A 260 9.87 -7.54 14.20
C ASN A 260 10.38 -6.50 15.21
N GLN A 261 11.00 -5.43 14.72
CA GLN A 261 11.48 -4.33 15.56
C GLN A 261 10.35 -3.57 16.28
N LEU A 262 9.15 -3.52 15.71
CA LEU A 262 7.97 -2.92 16.34
C LEU A 262 7.28 -3.85 17.36
N LEU A 263 7.53 -5.16 17.30
CA LEU A 263 7.06 -6.14 18.27
C LEU A 263 7.95 -6.20 19.52
N SER A 264 9.27 -5.99 19.35
CA SER A 264 10.21 -6.01 20.47
C SER A 264 9.88 -4.87 21.45
N PRO A 265 9.62 -5.17 22.75
CA PRO A 265 9.54 -4.14 23.78
C PRO A 265 10.86 -3.35 23.79
N ASN A 266 10.81 -2.07 24.17
CA ASN A 266 11.93 -1.11 24.16
C ASN A 266 13.18 -1.62 24.89
N GLU A 267 13.93 -2.50 24.23
CA GLU A 267 15.31 -2.80 24.53
C GLU A 267 16.13 -1.73 23.81
N GLU A 268 16.32 -0.59 24.48
CA GLU A 268 17.43 0.29 24.18
C GLU A 268 18.70 -0.42 24.68
N THR A 269 19.27 -1.32 23.88
CA THR A 269 20.50 -2.01 24.28
C THR A 269 21.60 -1.98 23.21
N SER A 270 22.72 -1.46 23.74
CA SER A 270 24.14 -1.44 23.35
C SER A 270 24.58 -0.77 22.04
N GLU A 271 25.63 0.04 22.18
CA GLU A 271 26.43 0.66 21.12
C GLU A 271 26.80 -0.39 20.06
N ALA A 272 26.06 -0.39 18.94
CA ALA A 272 26.55 -1.02 17.73
C ALA A 272 27.70 -0.17 17.19
N PRO A 273 28.80 -0.80 16.71
CA PRO A 273 29.89 -0.04 16.13
C PRO A 273 29.35 0.72 14.91
N PRO A 274 29.65 2.03 14.79
CA PRO A 274 29.27 2.78 13.62
C PRO A 274 29.89 2.09 12.41
N VAL A 275 29.04 1.78 11.44
CA VAL A 275 29.53 1.29 10.15
C VAL A 275 30.17 2.50 9.46
N ASN A 276 31.50 2.54 9.42
CA ASN A 276 32.30 3.68 8.96
C ASN A 276 31.95 4.20 7.55
N SER A 277 31.30 3.38 6.71
CA SER A 277 30.86 3.77 5.37
C SER A 277 29.51 4.51 5.34
N LEU A 278 28.65 4.31 6.35
CA LEU A 278 27.39 5.04 6.48
C LEU A 278 27.56 6.33 7.29
N SER A 279 28.52 6.37 8.23
CA SER A 279 28.72 7.47 9.18
C SER A 279 29.03 8.84 8.54
N SER A 280 29.47 8.86 7.28
CA SER A 280 29.73 10.10 6.51
C SER A 280 28.51 10.60 5.73
N SER A 281 27.42 9.82 5.65
CA SER A 281 26.22 10.22 4.92
C SER A 281 25.34 11.14 5.76
N PRO A 282 24.87 12.29 5.22
CA PRO A 282 23.96 13.20 5.92
C PRO A 282 22.68 12.53 6.43
N ILE A 283 22.30 11.37 5.88
CA ILE A 283 21.11 10.65 6.32
C ILE A 283 21.24 10.09 7.75
N THR A 284 22.47 9.81 8.21
CA THR A 284 22.70 9.20 9.53
C THR A 284 22.30 10.12 10.67
N GLU A 285 22.35 11.45 10.46
CA GLU A 285 21.88 12.45 11.42
C GLU A 285 20.38 12.32 11.74
N PHE A 286 19.61 11.68 10.84
CA PHE A 286 18.18 11.47 11.00
C PHE A 286 17.81 10.09 11.57
N ALA A 287 18.81 9.23 11.80
CA ALA A 287 18.62 7.86 12.22
C ALA A 287 18.79 7.70 13.73
N THR A 288 17.92 6.91 14.35
CA THR A 288 18.15 6.36 15.69
C THR A 288 19.16 5.22 15.63
N ASN A 289 19.78 4.90 16.78
CA ASN A 289 20.63 3.71 16.91
C ASN A 289 19.90 2.44 16.46
N LYS A 290 18.62 2.30 16.81
CA LYS A 290 17.79 1.16 16.39
C LYS A 290 17.67 1.05 14.86
N GLU A 291 17.47 2.18 14.16
CA GLU A 291 17.41 2.22 12.70
C GLU A 291 18.78 1.89 12.07
N LEU A 292 19.88 2.37 12.66
CA LEU A 292 21.24 2.07 12.20
C LEU A 292 21.59 0.59 12.36
N CYS A 293 21.29 -0.01 13.52
CA CYS A 293 21.51 -1.43 13.79
C CYS A 293 20.73 -2.30 12.80
N LEU A 294 19.45 -1.98 12.58
CA LEU A 294 18.61 -2.72 11.65
C LEU A 294 19.12 -2.66 10.21
N ALA A 295 19.48 -1.45 9.74
CA ALA A 295 20.04 -1.27 8.41
C ALA A 295 21.35 -2.04 8.23
N THR A 296 22.22 -2.02 9.24
CA THR A 296 23.49 -2.75 9.25
C THR A 296 23.27 -4.26 9.18
N SER A 297 22.33 -4.80 9.96
CA SER A 297 21.98 -6.22 9.90
C SER A 297 21.53 -6.61 8.51
N LEU A 298 20.63 -5.82 7.90
CA LEU A 298 20.15 -6.09 6.54
C LEU A 298 21.31 -6.06 5.53
N ILE A 299 22.17 -5.05 5.58
CA ILE A 299 23.35 -4.95 4.69
C ILE A 299 24.22 -6.21 4.77
N ASN A 300 24.47 -6.71 5.98
CA ASN A 300 25.24 -7.93 6.20
C ASN A 300 24.52 -9.17 5.66
N ASP A 301 23.22 -9.31 5.94
CA ASP A 301 22.39 -10.44 5.49
C ASP A 301 22.33 -10.55 3.96
N PHE A 302 22.41 -9.41 3.26
CA PHE A 302 22.41 -9.36 1.79
C PHE A 302 23.80 -9.34 1.16
N GLY A 303 24.87 -9.44 1.94
CA GLY A 303 26.24 -9.42 1.43
C GLY A 303 26.59 -8.12 0.69
N ILE A 304 25.98 -6.99 1.08
CA ILE A 304 26.28 -5.70 0.47
C ILE A 304 27.63 -5.23 1.01
N VAL A 305 28.64 -5.30 0.13
CA VAL A 305 29.99 -4.84 0.45
C VAL A 305 30.00 -3.32 0.46
N LEU A 306 30.12 -2.76 1.66
CA LEU A 306 30.37 -1.34 1.86
C LEU A 306 31.83 -1.07 1.49
N LYS A 307 32.05 -0.36 0.39
CA LYS A 307 33.38 0.11 0.00
C LYS A 307 33.62 1.53 0.53
#